data_AF-M1ECK9-F1
#
_entry.id   AF-M1ECK9-F1
#
_cell.length_a   1.000
_cell.length_b   1.000
_cell.length_c   1.000
_cell.angle_alpha   90.00
_cell.angle_beta   90.00
_cell.angle_gamma   90.00
#
_symmetry.space_group_name_H-M   'P 1'
#
loop_
_entity.id
_entity.type
_entity.pdbx_description
1 polymer ?
#
loop_
_entity_poly.entity_id
_entity_poly.type
_entity_poly.pdbx_seq_one_letter_code
_entity_poly.pdbx_strand_id
1 'polypeptide(L)'
;LPLVPSKYSMTVMIFIMMLSFYYFSRHVEKLARTLFLWKIEVHDQKERVYEMRRWNEALVTNMLPEHVARHFLGSKKRDEELYSQSYDEIGVMFASLPNFADFYTEESINNGGIECLRFLNEIISDFDSLLDNPKFRV
;
A
#
# COMPACT_ATOMS: atom_id res chain seq x y z
N LEU A 1 -63.79 -21.92 -27.09
CA LEU A 1 -62.39 -21.53 -27.40
C LEU A 1 -62.31 -21.17 -28.89
N PRO A 2 -62.36 -19.90 -29.30
CA PRO A 2 -62.29 -19.60 -30.72
C PRO A 2 -60.84 -19.78 -31.20
N LEU A 3 -60.67 -20.58 -32.26
CA LEU A 3 -59.44 -20.71 -33.02
C LEU A 3 -59.05 -19.33 -33.57
N VAL A 4 -57.98 -18.75 -33.04
CA VAL A 4 -57.33 -17.60 -33.69
C VAL A 4 -56.88 -18.05 -35.08
N PRO A 5 -57.18 -17.32 -36.16
CA PRO A 5 -56.76 -17.74 -37.50
C PRO A 5 -55.24 -17.87 -37.55
N SER A 6 -54.73 -19.01 -38.03
CA SER A 6 -53.31 -19.39 -38.01
C SER A 6 -52.34 -18.29 -38.48
N LYS A 7 -52.80 -17.43 -39.43
CA LYS A 7 -52.03 -16.29 -39.93
C LYS A 7 -51.73 -15.22 -38.87
N TYR A 8 -52.70 -14.87 -38.02
CA TYR A 8 -52.48 -13.88 -36.95
C TYR A 8 -51.65 -14.44 -35.80
N SER A 9 -51.79 -15.75 -35.52
CA SER A 9 -50.99 -16.44 -34.50
C SER A 9 -49.49 -16.36 -34.80
N MET A 10 -49.08 -16.61 -36.04
CA MET A 10 -47.68 -16.54 -36.45
C MET A 10 -47.09 -15.13 -36.34
N THR A 11 -47.84 -14.11 -36.77
CA THR A 11 -47.41 -12.71 -36.67
C THR A 11 -47.22 -12.28 -35.22
N VAL A 12 -48.12 -12.67 -34.32
CA VAL A 12 -48.01 -12.37 -32.88
C VAL A 12 -46.77 -13.04 -32.27
N MET A 13 -46.51 -14.31 -32.60
CA MET A 13 -45.31 -15.01 -32.11
C MET A 13 -44.01 -14.35 -32.57
N ILE A 14 -43.93 -13.91 -33.83
CA ILE A 14 -42.77 -13.19 -34.36
C ILE A 14 -42.57 -11.87 -33.62
N PHE A 15 -43.66 -11.14 -33.32
CA PHE A 15 -43.60 -9.88 -32.58
C PHE A 15 -43.07 -10.08 -31.15
N ILE A 16 -43.55 -11.10 -30.45
CA ILE A 16 -43.09 -11.47 -29.10
C ILE A 16 -41.61 -11.86 -29.13
N MET A 17 -41.21 -12.66 -30.13
CA MET A 17 -39.82 -13.05 -30.32
C MET A 17 -38.91 -11.84 -30.58
N MET A 18 -39.34 -10.91 -31.44
CA MET A 18 -38.60 -9.67 -31.72
C MET A 18 -38.41 -8.82 -30.46
N LEU A 19 -39.47 -8.61 -29.69
CA LEU A 19 -39.39 -7.88 -28.41
C LEU A 19 -38.45 -8.60 -27.43
N SER A 20 -38.53 -9.93 -27.33
CA SER A 20 -37.67 -10.72 -26.45
C SER A 20 -36.19 -10.59 -26.83
N PHE A 21 -35.86 -10.68 -28.12
CA PHE A 21 -34.49 -10.47 -28.60
C PHE A 21 -34.00 -9.05 -28.37
N TYR A 22 -34.87 -8.04 -28.54
CA TYR A 22 -34.54 -6.65 -28.23
C TYR A 22 -34.19 -6.48 -26.74
N TYR A 23 -35.05 -6.98 -25.85
CA TYR A 23 -34.80 -6.93 -24.40
C TYR A 23 -33.53 -7.70 -24.01
N PHE A 24 -33.32 -8.90 -24.57
CA PHE A 24 -32.13 -9.69 -24.32
C PHE A 24 -30.85 -8.97 -24.76
N SER A 25 -30.84 -8.40 -25.97
CA SER A 25 -29.71 -7.62 -26.48
C SER A 25 -29.39 -6.41 -25.58
N ARG A 26 -30.43 -5.67 -25.16
CA ARG A 26 -30.28 -4.55 -24.20
C ARG A 26 -29.78 -5.01 -22.83
N HIS A 27 -30.23 -6.16 -22.35
CA HIS A 27 -29.80 -6.73 -21.08
C HIS A 27 -28.32 -7.11 -21.11
N VAL A 28 -27.87 -7.79 -22.19
CA VAL A 28 -26.45 -8.15 -22.39
C VAL A 28 -25.57 -6.91 -22.46
N GLU A 29 -25.99 -5.87 -23.19
CA GLU A 29 -25.25 -4.61 -23.28
C GLU A 29 -25.08 -3.95 -21.90
N LYS A 30 -26.15 -3.87 -21.12
CA LYS A 30 -26.11 -3.32 -19.75
C LYS A 30 -25.19 -4.13 -18.85
N LEU A 31 -25.30 -5.46 -18.88
CA LEU A 31 -24.47 -6.35 -18.08
C LEU A 31 -22.98 -6.21 -18.46
N ALA A 32 -22.65 -6.11 -19.74
CA ALA A 32 -21.29 -5.89 -20.20
C ALA A 32 -20.72 -4.56 -19.71
N ARG A 33 -21.51 -3.47 -19.76
CA ARG A 33 -21.10 -2.15 -19.24
C ARG A 33 -20.88 -2.17 -17.73
N THR A 34 -21.78 -2.80 -16.96
CA THR A 34 -21.64 -2.93 -15.51
C THR A 34 -20.41 -3.75 -15.15
N LEU A 35 -20.18 -4.88 -15.81
CA LEU A 35 -18.98 -5.70 -15.60
C LEU A 35 -17.69 -4.93 -15.91
N PHE A 36 -17.69 -4.11 -16.96
CA PHE A 36 -16.56 -3.27 -17.30
C PHE A 36 -16.28 -2.23 -16.20
N LEU A 37 -17.31 -1.54 -15.72
CA LEU A 37 -17.17 -0.57 -14.62
C LEU A 37 -16.69 -1.24 -13.33
N TRP A 38 -17.25 -2.38 -12.96
CA TRP A 38 -16.79 -3.16 -11.81
C TRP A 38 -15.36 -3.63 -11.95
N LYS A 39 -14.94 -4.03 -13.15
CA LYS A 39 -13.55 -4.42 -13.42
C LYS A 39 -12.59 -3.24 -13.20
N ILE A 40 -12.96 -2.03 -13.64
CA ILE A 40 -12.17 -0.81 -13.40
C ILE A 40 -12.10 -0.53 -11.90
N GLU A 41 -13.23 -0.53 -11.21
CA GLU A 41 -13.29 -0.27 -9.77
C GLU A 41 -12.43 -1.26 -8.98
N VAL A 42 -12.54 -2.55 -9.26
CA VAL A 42 -11.71 -3.58 -8.61
C VAL A 42 -10.22 -3.38 -8.90
N HIS A 43 -9.88 -2.94 -10.11
CA HIS A 43 -8.49 -2.66 -10.46
C HIS A 43 -7.92 -1.48 -9.68
N ASP A 44 -8.67 -0.39 -9.60
CA ASP A 44 -8.31 0.84 -8.87
C ASP A 44 -8.22 0.58 -7.35
N GLN A 45 -9.17 -0.16 -6.77
CA GLN A 45 -9.09 -0.62 -5.38
C GLN A 45 -7.86 -1.50 -5.13
N LYS A 46 -7.55 -2.40 -6.06
CA LYS A 46 -6.36 -3.26 -5.99
C LYS A 46 -5.08 -2.42 -5.99
N GLU A 47 -4.98 -1.41 -6.85
CA GLU A 47 -3.84 -0.50 -6.91
C GLU A 47 -3.66 0.28 -5.61
N ARG A 48 -4.73 0.89 -5.07
CA ARG A 48 -4.70 1.56 -3.76
C ARG A 48 -4.20 0.64 -2.63
N VAL A 49 -4.69 -0.60 -2.59
CA VAL A 49 -4.25 -1.57 -1.58
C VAL A 49 -2.77 -1.91 -1.73
N TYR A 50 -2.25 -2.02 -2.95
CA TYR A 50 -0.81 -2.24 -3.15
C TYR A 50 0.04 -1.06 -2.71
N GLU A 51 -0.39 0.16 -3.01
CA GLU A 51 0.32 1.36 -2.55
C GLU A 51 0.33 1.40 -1.03
N MET A 52 -0.83 1.24 -0.38
CA MET A 52 -0.92 1.22 1.08
C MET A 52 -0.03 0.14 1.70
N ARG A 53 0.02 -1.05 1.09
CA ARG A 53 0.91 -2.13 1.54
C ARG A 53 2.37 -1.74 1.42
N ARG A 54 2.79 -1.12 0.30
CA ARG A 54 4.17 -0.67 0.08
C ARG A 54 4.58 0.40 1.09
N TRP A 55 3.71 1.38 1.34
CA TRP A 55 3.94 2.42 2.36
C TRP A 55 4.04 1.84 3.76
N ASN A 56 3.14 0.92 4.12
CA ASN A 56 3.17 0.27 5.43
C ASN A 56 4.45 -0.57 5.61
N GLU A 57 4.82 -1.35 4.60
CA GLU A 57 6.06 -2.13 4.61
C GLU A 57 7.30 -1.23 4.78
N ALA A 58 7.39 -0.12 4.03
CA ALA A 58 8.48 0.84 4.16
C ALA A 58 8.54 1.49 5.55
N LEU A 59 7.39 1.83 6.14
CA LEU A 59 7.33 2.38 7.49
C LEU A 59 7.83 1.38 8.54
N VAL A 60 7.41 0.11 8.43
CA VAL A 60 7.82 -0.94 9.37
C VAL A 60 9.32 -1.22 9.25
N THR A 61 9.87 -1.26 8.03
CA THR A 61 11.31 -1.47 7.83
C THR A 61 12.18 -0.29 8.27
N ASN A 62 11.61 0.92 8.36
CA ASN A 62 12.32 2.08 8.93
C ASN A 62 12.40 2.02 10.46
N MET A 63 11.50 1.28 11.12
CA MET A 63 11.49 1.15 12.58
C MET A 63 12.15 -0.12 13.09
N LEU A 64 12.07 -1.21 12.31
CA LEU A 64 12.49 -2.54 12.71
C LEU A 64 13.52 -3.12 11.73
N PRO A 65 14.51 -3.90 12.21
CA PRO A 65 15.38 -4.68 11.35
C PRO A 65 14.60 -5.60 10.42
N GLU A 66 15.10 -5.84 9.21
CA GLU A 66 14.38 -6.56 8.13
C GLU A 66 13.82 -7.92 8.58
N HIS A 67 14.60 -8.72 9.30
CA HIS A 67 14.17 -10.04 9.78
C HIS A 67 13.05 -9.97 10.82
N VAL A 68 13.03 -8.92 11.66
CA VAL A 68 11.98 -8.65 12.64
C VAL A 68 10.73 -8.13 11.93
N ALA A 69 10.88 -7.21 10.98
CA ALA A 69 9.77 -6.70 10.17
C ALA A 69 9.01 -7.82 9.47
N ARG A 70 9.71 -8.79 8.88
CA ARG A 70 9.09 -9.98 8.24
C ARG A 70 8.27 -10.82 9.22
N HIS A 71 8.68 -10.90 10.49
CA HIS A 71 7.93 -11.63 11.52
C HIS A 71 6.54 -11.00 11.74
N PHE A 72 6.46 -9.68 11.79
CA PHE A 72 5.22 -8.95 12.02
C PHE A 72 4.36 -8.78 10.77
N LEU A 73 4.98 -8.60 9.59
CA LEU A 73 4.24 -8.46 8.32
C LEU A 73 3.70 -9.80 7.78
N GLY A 74 4.35 -10.91 8.11
CA GLY A 74 4.00 -12.25 7.58
C GLY A 74 2.96 -13.02 8.39
N SER A 75 2.65 -12.58 9.61
CA SER A 75 1.81 -13.34 10.53
C SER A 75 0.51 -12.61 10.85
N LYS A 76 -0.64 -13.29 10.75
CA LYS A 76 -1.90 -12.84 11.38
C LYS A 76 -1.83 -13.04 12.90
N LYS A 77 -0.77 -12.55 13.53
CA LYS A 77 -0.61 -12.61 14.98
C LYS A 77 -1.43 -11.51 15.62
N ARG A 78 -1.90 -11.79 16.84
CA ARG A 78 -2.62 -10.81 17.65
C ARG A 78 -1.65 -9.69 17.99
N ASP A 79 -2.13 -8.46 18.08
CA ASP A 79 -1.34 -7.24 18.31
C ASP A 79 -0.50 -7.25 19.62
N GLU A 80 -0.66 -8.27 20.46
CA GLU A 80 0.00 -8.41 21.78
C GLU A 80 1.21 -9.37 21.78
N GLU A 81 1.59 -9.97 20.65
CA GLU A 81 2.70 -10.93 20.63
C GLU A 81 4.08 -10.24 20.59
N LEU A 82 4.85 -10.40 21.67
CA LEU A 82 6.21 -9.88 21.79
C LEU A 82 7.22 -10.75 21.00
N TYR A 83 8.22 -10.11 20.40
CA TYR A 83 9.34 -10.77 19.73
C TYR A 83 10.61 -10.73 20.61
N SER A 84 11.28 -11.87 20.76
CA SER A 84 12.55 -11.99 21.48
C SER A 84 13.41 -13.10 20.88
N GLN A 85 14.70 -12.83 20.66
CA GLN A 85 15.67 -13.79 20.16
C GLN A 85 17.02 -13.62 20.89
N SER A 86 17.59 -14.74 21.33
CA SER A 86 18.93 -14.77 21.95
C SER A 86 20.00 -14.98 20.89
N TYR A 87 21.16 -14.32 21.07
CA TYR A 87 22.34 -14.45 20.22
C TYR A 87 23.56 -14.72 21.11
N ASP A 88 24.39 -15.68 20.72
CA ASP A 88 25.56 -16.09 21.51
C ASP A 88 26.77 -15.16 21.31
N GLU A 89 26.89 -14.55 20.13
CA GLU A 89 28.04 -13.71 19.73
C GLU A 89 27.56 -12.43 19.03
N ILE A 90 27.70 -11.28 19.71
CA ILE A 90 27.35 -9.96 19.14
C ILE A 90 28.40 -8.91 19.50
N GLY A 91 28.58 -7.91 18.62
CA GLY A 91 29.36 -6.71 18.88
C GLY A 91 28.46 -5.49 18.97
N VAL A 92 28.70 -4.61 19.96
CA VAL A 92 27.96 -3.35 20.13
C VAL A 92 28.96 -2.20 20.18
N MET A 93 28.71 -1.15 19.40
CA MET A 93 29.51 0.06 19.36
C MET A 93 28.67 1.26 19.80
N PHE A 94 29.29 2.15 20.57
CA PHE A 94 28.70 3.43 20.97
C PHE A 94 29.53 4.57 20.36
N ALA A 95 28.85 5.58 19.84
CA ALA A 95 29.45 6.83 19.39
C ALA A 95 28.76 7.99 20.12
N SER A 96 29.53 9.02 20.45
CA SER A 96 29.02 10.23 21.11
C SER A 96 29.65 11.46 20.49
N LEU A 97 28.87 12.53 20.36
CA LEU A 97 29.33 13.82 19.86
C LEU A 97 29.66 14.72 21.07
N PRO A 98 30.95 14.87 21.43
CA PRO A 98 31.32 15.65 22.60
C PRO A 98 30.99 17.13 22.40
N ASN A 99 30.64 17.82 23.49
CA ASN A 99 30.41 19.27 23.55
C ASN A 99 29.32 19.80 22.58
N PHE A 100 28.43 18.95 22.07
CA PHE A 100 27.34 19.40 21.20
C PHE A 100 26.36 20.34 21.92
N ALA A 101 26.14 20.11 23.23
CA ALA A 101 25.28 20.96 24.04
C ALA A 101 25.80 22.41 24.16
N ASP A 102 27.13 22.59 24.24
CA ASP A 102 27.75 23.91 24.30
C ASP A 102 27.75 24.62 22.94
N PHE A 103 27.75 23.85 21.85
CA PHE A 103 27.63 24.36 20.48
C PHE A 103 26.19 24.76 20.12
N TYR A 104 25.19 24.18 20.78
CA TYR A 104 23.78 24.45 20.53
C TYR A 104 23.37 25.82 21.11
N THR A 105 22.95 26.74 20.24
CA THR A 105 22.46 28.07 20.65
C THR A 105 21.11 28.37 19.99
N GLU A 106 20.11 28.70 20.80
CA GLU A 106 18.75 29.09 20.38
C GLU A 106 18.61 30.59 20.11
N GLU A 107 19.70 31.29 19.76
CA GLU A 107 19.64 32.71 19.47
C GLU A 107 18.87 32.99 18.17
N SER A 108 18.18 34.14 18.11
CA SER A 108 17.39 34.56 16.94
C SER A 108 18.24 34.75 15.67
N ILE A 109 19.55 34.93 15.82
CA ILE A 109 20.53 34.98 14.72
C ILE A 109 20.75 33.59 14.11
N ASN A 110 20.52 32.52 14.88
CA ASN A 110 20.74 31.12 14.49
C ASN A 110 19.45 30.38 14.10
N ASN A 111 18.42 31.11 13.61
CA ASN A 111 17.09 30.58 13.30
C ASN A 111 16.48 29.75 14.44
N GLY A 112 16.76 30.07 15.71
CA GLY A 112 16.25 29.31 16.86
C GLY A 112 16.87 27.92 17.02
N GLY A 113 18.14 27.73 16.62
CA GLY A 113 18.86 26.46 16.77
C GLY A 113 18.65 25.46 15.63
N ILE A 114 17.89 25.83 14.59
CA ILE A 114 17.63 24.97 13.42
C ILE A 114 18.91 24.62 12.66
N GLU A 115 19.86 25.55 12.58
CA GLU A 115 21.13 25.32 11.89
C GLU A 115 21.97 24.24 12.59
N CYS A 116 21.98 24.22 13.93
CA CYS A 116 22.65 23.17 14.70
C CYS A 116 22.01 21.80 14.48
N LEU A 117 20.67 21.73 14.38
CA LEU A 117 19.97 20.49 14.05
C LEU A 117 20.24 20.04 12.62
N ARG A 118 20.37 20.97 11.67
CA ARG A 118 20.74 20.64 10.29
C ARG A 118 22.13 20.02 10.23
N PHE A 119 23.10 20.61 10.93
CA PHE A 119 24.45 20.08 11.03
C PHE A 119 24.47 18.68 11.66
N LEU A 120 23.68 18.46 12.72
CA LEU A 120 23.55 17.13 13.31
C LEU A 120 22.95 16.11 12.32
N ASN A 121 21.93 16.51 11.56
CA ASN A 121 21.32 15.67 10.54
C ASN A 121 22.29 15.34 9.40
N GLU A 122 23.20 16.27 9.05
CA GLU A 122 24.28 16.02 8.09
C GLU A 122 25.24 14.95 8.60
N ILE A 123 25.71 15.07 9.85
CA ILE A 123 26.56 14.05 10.49
C ILE A 123 25.87 12.67 10.48
N ILE A 124 24.60 12.60 10.88
CA ILE A 124 23.85 11.33 10.91
C ILE A 124 23.68 10.76 9.49
N SER A 125 23.35 11.61 8.51
CA SER A 125 23.20 11.19 7.11
C SER A 125 24.49 10.65 6.51
N ASP A 126 25.65 11.19 6.91
CA ASP A 126 26.96 10.66 6.50
C ASP A 126 27.23 9.27 7.09
N PHE A 127 26.81 9.03 8.35
CA PHE A 127 26.87 7.70 8.96
C PHE A 127 25.94 6.71 8.26
N ASP A 128 24.70 7.10 7.98
CA ASP A 128 23.73 6.26 7.25
C ASP A 128 24.29 5.87 5.86
N SER A 129 24.87 6.84 5.14
CA SER A 129 25.50 6.60 3.84
C SER A 129 26.71 5.66 3.92
N LEU A 130 27.45 5.70 5.04
CA LEU A 130 28.56 4.78 5.28
C LEU A 130 28.06 3.35 5.56
N LEU A 131 26.95 3.19 6.27
CA LEU A 131 26.32 1.89 6.55
C LEU A 131 25.72 1.24 5.30
N ASP A 132 25.32 2.04 4.30
CA ASP A 132 24.83 1.53 3.00
C ASP A 132 25.94 0.89 2.14
N ASN A 133 27.22 1.14 2.45
CA ASN A 133 28.32 0.51 1.73
C ASN A 133 28.30 -1.02 1.94
N PRO A 134 28.41 -1.85 0.88
CA PRO A 134 28.33 -3.30 0.98
C PRO A 134 29.37 -3.94 1.94
N LYS A 135 30.46 -3.24 2.26
CA LYS A 135 31.44 -3.69 3.27
C LYS A 135 30.90 -3.61 4.71
N PHE A 136 30.02 -2.65 4.99
CA PHE A 136 29.46 -2.38 6.32
C PHE A 136 28.01 -2.84 6.47
N ARG A 137 27.39 -3.22 5.36
CA ARG A 137 26.05 -3.78 5.33
C ARG A 137 26.03 -5.16 6.00
N VAL A 138 25.36 -5.23 7.15
CA VAL A 138 25.14 -6.43 7.98
C VAL A 138 24.03 -7.29 7.40
#